data_AF-A0AA51HGU1-F1
#
_entry.id   AF-A0AA51HGU1-F1
#
_cell.length_a   1.000
_cell.length_b   1.000
_cell.length_c   1.000
_cell.angle_alpha   90.00
_cell.angle_beta   90.00
_cell.angle_gamma   90.00
#
_symmetry.space_group_name_H-M   'P 1'
#
loop_
_entity.id
_entity.type
_entity.pdbx_description
1 polymer ?
#
loop_
_entity_poly.entity_id
_entity_poly.type
_entity_poly.pdbx_seq_one_letter_code
_entity_poly.pdbx_strand_id
1 'polypeptide(L)'
;MMKISCKIIEDLIPLYFDKVCSEESSKMIEDHIRECAHCSQILKDLRTETSINCTEIEENIKSSTVLGGFINKYKKSIFKAFINGLITSAIIFSFIIGIYYSLFDYQGSIVPKDQVSISGYMIGKNQISFKLEPLDGYCGGNIKTSIDEDGNLYIAIYRTFIKERLREDENEIMNYGFNQSIKNYNAVYYGTPGEAKLLWKNGQTLPKATEDNF
;
A
#
# COMPACT_ATOMS: atom_id res chain seq x y z
N MET A 1 0.66 17.91 -85.21
CA MET A 1 0.41 17.94 -83.75
C MET A 1 1.08 16.72 -83.14
N MET A 2 1.87 16.91 -82.07
CA MET A 2 2.60 15.81 -81.42
C MET A 2 1.60 14.77 -80.91
N LYS A 3 1.53 13.62 -81.58
CA LYS A 3 0.78 12.47 -81.08
C LYS A 3 1.58 11.87 -79.93
N ILE A 4 1.30 12.33 -78.72
CA ILE A 4 1.86 11.75 -77.50
C ILE A 4 1.40 10.29 -77.44
N SER A 5 2.33 9.41 -77.07
CA SER A 5 2.07 7.98 -76.98
C SER A 5 1.11 7.67 -75.85
N CYS A 6 0.15 6.77 -76.07
CA CYS A 6 -0.77 6.29 -75.01
C CYS A 6 -0.01 5.78 -73.79
N LYS A 7 1.15 5.12 -73.97
CA LYS A 7 2.00 4.63 -72.86
C LYS A 7 2.45 5.76 -71.92
N ILE A 8 2.81 6.91 -72.48
CA ILE A 8 3.23 8.07 -71.68
C ILE A 8 2.02 8.61 -70.90
N ILE A 9 0.84 8.62 -71.51
CA ILE A 9 -0.38 9.07 -70.85
C ILE A 9 -0.78 8.09 -69.74
N GLU A 10 -0.71 6.78 -70.00
CA GLU A 10 -0.97 5.73 -69.00
C GLU A 10 -0.09 5.88 -67.76
N ASP A 11 1.21 6.12 -67.94
CA ASP A 11 2.15 6.36 -66.84
C ASP A 11 1.81 7.62 -66.03
N LEU A 12 1.22 8.64 -66.67
CA LEU A 12 0.89 9.92 -66.06
C LEU A 12 -0.55 9.99 -65.49
N ILE A 13 -1.46 9.10 -65.90
CA ILE A 13 -2.86 9.09 -65.45
C ILE A 13 -2.98 9.03 -63.92
N PRO A 14 -2.21 8.19 -63.17
CA PRO A 14 -2.28 8.18 -61.71
C PRO A 14 -1.90 9.52 -61.08
N LEU A 15 -0.84 10.17 -61.61
CA LEU A 15 -0.38 11.48 -61.13
C LEU A 15 -1.39 12.59 -61.45
N TYR A 16 -2.05 12.50 -62.60
CA TYR A 16 -3.15 13.39 -62.98
C TYR A 16 -4.37 13.20 -62.07
N PHE A 17 -4.72 11.94 -61.75
CA PHE A 17 -5.80 11.61 -60.82
C PHE A 17 -5.54 12.18 -59.41
N ASP A 18 -4.30 12.10 -58.94
CA ASP A 18 -3.85 12.66 -57.65
C ASP A 18 -3.67 14.18 -57.67
N LYS A 19 -3.92 14.86 -58.81
CA LYS A 19 -3.80 16.31 -59.02
C LYS A 19 -2.43 16.89 -58.68
N VAL A 20 -1.37 16.12 -58.86
CA VAL A 20 0.02 16.54 -58.61
C VAL A 20 0.77 16.96 -59.87
N CYS A 21 0.14 16.82 -61.04
CA CYS A 21 0.69 17.30 -62.31
C CYS A 21 0.68 18.83 -62.41
N SER A 22 1.64 19.40 -63.14
CA SER A 22 1.60 20.81 -63.54
C SER A 22 0.40 21.08 -64.46
N GLU A 23 -0.04 22.33 -64.54
CA GLU A 23 -1.16 22.73 -65.42
C GLU A 23 -0.90 22.38 -66.89
N GLU A 24 0.35 22.56 -67.35
CA GLU A 24 0.76 22.23 -68.72
C GLU A 24 0.64 20.72 -69.01
N SER A 25 1.10 19.87 -68.08
CA SER A 25 0.99 18.42 -68.20
C SER A 25 -0.47 17.95 -68.10
N SER A 26 -1.26 18.57 -67.24
CA SER A 26 -2.68 18.25 -67.07
C SER A 26 -3.49 18.54 -68.33
N LYS A 27 -3.28 19.71 -68.95
CA LYS A 27 -3.93 20.08 -70.21
C LYS A 27 -3.56 19.13 -71.34
N MET A 28 -2.30 18.74 -71.41
CA MET A 28 -1.78 17.78 -72.39
C MET A 28 -2.45 16.40 -72.26
N ILE A 29 -2.65 15.92 -71.02
CA ILE A 29 -3.33 14.66 -70.73
C ILE A 29 -4.83 14.76 -71.07
N GLU A 30 -5.49 15.87 -70.73
CA GLU A 30 -6.90 16.10 -71.04
C GLU A 30 -7.19 16.11 -72.54
N ASP A 31 -6.36 16.79 -73.33
CA ASP A 31 -6.49 16.84 -74.77
C ASP A 31 -6.33 15.44 -75.39
N HIS A 32 -5.42 14.61 -74.86
CA HIS A 32 -5.26 13.22 -75.32
C HIS A 32 -6.45 12.32 -74.92
N ILE A 33 -6.93 12.41 -73.68
CA ILE A 33 -8.03 11.58 -73.18
C ILE A 33 -9.35 11.87 -73.90
N ARG A 34 -9.56 13.11 -74.38
CA ARG A 34 -10.73 13.46 -75.21
C ARG A 34 -10.75 12.73 -76.55
N GLU A 35 -9.58 12.46 -77.11
CA GLU A 35 -9.43 11.84 -78.43
C GLU A 35 -9.12 10.33 -78.37
N CYS A 36 -8.71 9.81 -77.19
CA CYS A 36 -8.32 8.42 -76.99
C CYS A 36 -9.27 7.68 -76.03
N ALA A 37 -10.11 6.81 -76.59
CA ALA A 37 -11.06 5.99 -75.82
C ALA A 37 -10.37 5.04 -74.83
N HIS A 38 -9.16 4.55 -75.16
CA HIS A 38 -8.39 3.65 -74.29
C HIS A 38 -7.94 4.35 -73.00
N CYS A 39 -7.27 5.50 -73.11
CA CYS A 39 -6.82 6.28 -71.96
C CYS A 39 -8.01 6.85 -71.16
N SER A 40 -9.13 7.16 -71.81
CA SER A 40 -10.38 7.55 -71.14
C SER A 40 -10.95 6.43 -70.27
N GLN A 41 -10.90 5.19 -70.76
CA GLN A 41 -11.36 4.03 -70.01
C GLN A 41 -10.46 3.76 -68.80
N ILE A 42 -9.13 3.84 -68.95
CA ILE A 42 -8.18 3.65 -67.83
C ILE A 42 -8.43 4.67 -66.71
N LEU A 43 -8.66 5.95 -67.04
CA LEU A 43 -9.00 6.96 -66.04
C LEU A 43 -10.34 6.68 -65.34
N LYS A 44 -11.32 6.11 -66.04
CA LYS A 44 -12.60 5.70 -65.44
C LYS A 44 -12.41 4.48 -64.54
N ASP A 45 -11.66 3.48 -64.99
CA ASP A 45 -11.38 2.26 -64.25
C ASP A 45 -10.69 2.60 -62.92
N LEU A 46 -9.68 3.48 -62.94
CA LEU A 46 -9.06 4.05 -61.75
C LEU A 46 -10.03 4.78 -60.83
N ARG A 47 -10.97 5.58 -61.37
CA ARG A 47 -12.04 6.22 -60.56
C ARG A 47 -12.95 5.19 -59.88
N THR A 48 -13.26 4.09 -60.55
CA THR A 48 -14.07 2.99 -60.00
C THR A 48 -13.29 2.14 -59.00
N GLU A 49 -12.02 1.84 -59.23
CA GLU A 49 -11.18 1.10 -58.28
C GLU A 49 -10.88 1.92 -57.02
N THR A 50 -10.73 3.25 -57.16
CA THR A 50 -10.52 4.16 -56.01
C THR A 50 -11.83 4.51 -55.30
N SER A 51 -13.00 4.05 -55.79
CA SER A 51 -14.22 4.01 -54.98
C SER A 51 -14.14 2.84 -53.99
N ILE A 52 -13.16 2.92 -53.07
CA ILE A 52 -13.25 2.23 -51.80
C ILE A 52 -14.57 2.71 -51.19
N ASN A 53 -15.53 1.79 -51.12
CA ASN A 53 -16.86 1.97 -50.56
C ASN A 53 -16.80 2.87 -49.31
N CYS A 54 -17.17 4.14 -49.45
CA CYS A 54 -17.41 5.01 -48.31
C CYS A 54 -18.45 4.40 -47.35
N THR A 55 -19.27 3.46 -47.83
CA THR A 55 -20.16 2.59 -47.06
C THR A 55 -19.44 1.61 -46.13
N GLU A 56 -18.29 1.04 -46.50
CA GLU A 56 -17.49 0.19 -45.59
C GLU A 56 -16.75 1.02 -44.53
N ILE A 57 -16.34 2.25 -44.88
CA ILE A 57 -15.76 3.19 -43.92
C ILE A 57 -16.85 3.72 -42.98
N GLU A 58 -18.04 4.04 -43.47
CA GLU A 58 -19.19 4.41 -42.64
C GLU A 58 -19.72 3.27 -41.80
N GLU A 59 -19.71 2.02 -42.27
CA GLU A 59 -20.04 0.84 -41.46
C GLU A 59 -18.94 0.52 -40.46
N ASN A 60 -17.66 0.77 -40.75
CA ASN A 60 -16.57 0.67 -39.77
C ASN A 60 -16.58 1.83 -38.76
N ILE A 61 -17.06 3.03 -39.14
CA ILE A 61 -17.24 4.17 -38.24
C ILE A 61 -18.53 4.00 -37.41
N LYS A 62 -19.63 3.50 -37.99
CA LYS A 62 -20.85 3.11 -37.26
C LYS A 62 -20.61 1.89 -36.38
N SER A 63 -19.88 0.90 -36.84
CA SER A 63 -19.44 -0.21 -36.00
C SER A 63 -18.49 0.30 -34.93
N SER A 64 -17.59 1.26 -35.17
CA SER A 64 -16.77 1.86 -34.10
C SER A 64 -17.56 2.71 -33.09
N THR A 65 -18.70 3.30 -33.47
CA THR A 65 -19.58 4.04 -32.55
C THR A 65 -20.56 3.13 -31.79
N VAL A 66 -21.07 2.07 -32.44
CA VAL A 66 -21.84 0.98 -31.79
C VAL A 66 -20.92 0.15 -30.88
N LEU A 67 -19.74 -0.27 -31.36
CA LEU A 67 -18.65 -0.82 -30.56
C LEU A 67 -18.17 0.20 -29.52
N GLY A 68 -18.23 1.51 -29.76
CA GLY A 68 -17.88 2.52 -28.76
C GLY A 68 -18.76 2.43 -27.52
N GLY A 69 -20.05 2.14 -27.69
CA GLY A 69 -20.98 1.83 -26.61
C GLY A 69 -20.66 0.50 -25.89
N PHE A 70 -20.31 -0.55 -26.63
CA PHE A 70 -19.93 -1.86 -26.06
C PHE A 70 -18.55 -1.84 -25.37
N ILE A 71 -17.56 -1.18 -25.95
CA ILE A 71 -16.22 -0.97 -25.42
C ILE A 71 -16.30 -0.14 -24.15
N ASN A 72 -17.11 0.93 -24.10
CA ASN A 72 -17.27 1.71 -22.88
C ASN A 72 -17.99 0.92 -21.77
N LYS A 73 -18.94 0.04 -22.09
CA LYS A 73 -19.57 -0.86 -21.11
C LYS A 73 -18.61 -1.95 -20.63
N TYR A 74 -17.83 -2.54 -21.52
CA TYR A 74 -16.83 -3.56 -21.23
C TYR A 74 -15.66 -3.00 -20.41
N LYS A 75 -15.12 -1.83 -20.79
CA LYS A 75 -14.11 -1.08 -20.01
C LYS A 75 -14.64 -0.72 -18.63
N LYS A 76 -15.90 -0.27 -18.50
CA LYS A 76 -16.52 -0.03 -17.18
C LYS A 76 -16.69 -1.30 -16.36
N SER A 77 -17.02 -2.43 -16.97
CA SER A 77 -17.17 -3.72 -16.28
C SER A 77 -15.81 -4.26 -15.78
N ILE A 78 -14.79 -4.20 -16.62
CA ILE A 78 -13.41 -4.55 -16.23
C ILE A 78 -12.89 -3.60 -15.16
N PHE A 79 -13.13 -2.29 -15.30
CA PHE A 79 -12.72 -1.31 -14.29
C PHE A 79 -13.42 -1.56 -12.94
N LYS A 80 -14.72 -1.91 -12.94
CA LYS A 80 -15.42 -2.33 -11.72
C LYS A 80 -14.80 -3.59 -11.10
N ALA A 81 -14.48 -4.60 -11.91
CA ALA A 81 -13.80 -5.81 -11.42
C ALA A 81 -12.41 -5.50 -10.84
N PHE A 82 -11.66 -4.61 -11.48
CA PHE A 82 -10.37 -4.14 -11.01
C PHE A 82 -10.48 -3.37 -9.69
N ILE A 83 -11.43 -2.45 -9.56
CA ILE A 83 -11.69 -1.70 -8.32
C ILE A 83 -12.11 -2.65 -7.20
N ASN A 84 -12.98 -3.63 -7.47
CA ASN A 84 -13.36 -4.63 -6.47
C ASN A 84 -12.16 -5.47 -6.02
N GLY A 85 -11.29 -5.87 -6.94
CA GLY A 85 -10.04 -6.55 -6.62
C GLY A 85 -9.11 -5.69 -5.76
N LEU A 86 -8.97 -4.40 -6.10
CA LEU A 86 -8.16 -3.44 -5.34
C LEU A 86 -8.69 -3.24 -3.92
N ILE A 87 -10.01 -3.07 -3.76
CA ILE A 87 -10.65 -2.94 -2.44
C ILE A 87 -10.42 -4.20 -1.61
N THR A 88 -10.65 -5.37 -2.20
CA THR A 88 -10.48 -6.65 -1.51
C THR A 88 -9.02 -6.83 -1.06
N SER A 89 -8.07 -6.52 -1.94
CA SER A 89 -6.64 -6.56 -1.63
C SER A 89 -6.28 -5.59 -0.51
N ALA A 90 -6.74 -4.34 -0.57
CA ALA A 90 -6.50 -3.33 0.47
C ALA A 90 -7.05 -3.75 1.84
N ILE A 91 -8.22 -4.39 1.88
CA ILE A 91 -8.80 -4.94 3.11
C ILE A 91 -7.89 -6.04 3.67
N ILE A 92 -7.43 -6.98 2.82
CA ILE A 92 -6.53 -8.06 3.24
C ILE A 92 -5.22 -7.50 3.78
N PHE A 93 -4.60 -6.55 3.09
CA PHE A 93 -3.36 -5.91 3.56
C PHE A 93 -3.56 -5.17 4.88
N SER A 94 -4.66 -4.43 5.03
CA SER A 94 -5.01 -3.76 6.29
C SER A 94 -5.15 -4.77 7.43
N PHE A 95 -5.79 -5.92 7.18
CA PHE A 95 -5.94 -6.98 8.17
C PHE A 95 -4.58 -7.60 8.56
N ILE A 96 -3.71 -7.89 7.59
CA ILE A 96 -2.36 -8.41 7.84
C ILE A 96 -1.54 -7.41 8.66
N ILE A 97 -1.60 -6.13 8.30
CA ILE A 97 -0.92 -5.05 9.03
C ILE A 97 -1.46 -4.95 10.45
N GLY A 98 -2.79 -5.01 10.64
CA GLY A 98 -3.40 -4.99 11.97
C GLY A 98 -2.96 -6.17 12.85
N ILE A 99 -2.88 -7.38 12.29
CA ILE A 99 -2.35 -8.56 12.99
C ILE A 99 -0.88 -8.33 13.35
N TYR A 100 -0.07 -7.84 12.41
CA TYR A 100 1.35 -7.57 12.65
C TYR A 100 1.54 -6.59 13.81
N TYR A 101 0.88 -5.43 13.77
CA TYR A 101 0.94 -4.43 14.85
C TYR A 101 0.48 -5.02 16.20
N SER A 102 -0.59 -5.82 16.20
CA SER A 102 -1.09 -6.45 17.42
C SER A 102 -0.12 -7.47 18.02
N LEU A 103 0.63 -8.20 17.20
CA LEU A 103 1.51 -9.26 17.66
C LEU A 103 2.90 -8.75 18.06
N PHE A 104 3.44 -7.80 17.29
CA PHE A 104 4.83 -7.36 17.39
C PHE A 104 5.03 -5.99 18.05
N ASP A 105 4.06 -5.08 17.97
CA ASP A 105 4.22 -3.72 18.52
C ASP A 105 3.37 -3.49 19.75
N TYR A 106 2.16 -4.04 19.77
CA TYR A 106 1.23 -3.85 20.88
C TYR A 106 1.66 -4.65 22.11
N GLN A 107 2.11 -3.92 23.14
CA GLN A 107 2.49 -4.49 24.43
C GLN A 107 1.26 -4.73 25.32
N GLY A 108 0.50 -5.78 25.01
CA GLY A 108 -0.72 -6.17 25.71
C GLY A 108 -0.58 -7.34 26.68
N SER A 109 0.50 -8.12 26.58
CA SER A 109 0.67 -9.35 27.38
C SER A 109 1.40 -9.05 28.68
N ILE A 110 0.77 -9.33 29.81
CA ILE A 110 1.39 -9.20 31.13
C ILE A 110 2.36 -10.35 31.41
N VAL A 111 3.49 -10.07 32.05
CA VAL A 111 4.35 -11.13 32.63
C VAL A 111 3.74 -11.58 33.96
N PRO A 112 3.41 -12.88 34.12
CA PRO A 112 2.80 -13.38 35.34
C PRO A 112 3.66 -13.17 36.60
N LYS A 113 3.01 -12.97 37.75
CA LYS A 113 3.68 -12.68 39.04
C LYS A 113 4.59 -13.80 39.56
N ASP A 114 4.38 -15.03 39.11
CA ASP A 114 5.17 -16.23 39.40
C ASP A 114 6.40 -16.36 38.50
N GLN A 115 6.46 -15.60 37.41
CA GLN A 115 7.56 -15.59 36.44
C GLN A 115 8.47 -14.36 36.58
N VAL A 116 8.37 -13.61 37.69
CA VAL A 116 9.17 -12.42 37.94
C VAL A 116 9.73 -12.46 39.36
N SER A 117 11.05 -12.34 39.47
CA SER A 117 11.72 -12.04 40.72
C SER A 117 11.63 -10.55 41.01
N ILE A 118 11.14 -10.18 42.19
CA ILE A 118 10.90 -8.77 42.55
C ILE A 118 11.53 -8.49 43.91
N SER A 119 12.41 -7.49 43.94
CA SER A 119 13.10 -7.04 45.14
C SER A 119 12.90 -5.54 45.33
N GLY A 120 12.36 -5.13 46.48
CA GLY A 120 12.17 -3.72 46.84
C GLY A 120 13.28 -3.21 47.76
N TYR A 121 13.71 -1.97 47.57
CA TYR A 121 14.76 -1.32 48.37
C TYR A 121 14.52 0.18 48.53
N MET A 122 15.05 0.72 49.64
CA MET A 122 15.09 2.17 49.91
C MET A 122 16.37 2.77 49.34
N ILE A 123 16.22 3.86 48.58
CA ILE A 123 17.29 4.74 48.14
C ILE A 123 17.20 6.04 48.96
N GLY A 124 18.20 6.32 49.78
CA GLY A 124 18.16 7.46 50.70
C GLY A 124 17.03 7.35 51.73
N LYS A 125 16.29 8.44 51.96
CA LYS A 125 15.22 8.49 52.98
C LYS A 125 13.82 8.20 52.45
N ASN A 126 13.50 8.67 51.24
CA ASN A 126 12.11 8.72 50.76
C ASN A 126 11.92 8.09 49.37
N GLN A 127 12.95 7.56 48.72
CA GLN A 127 12.83 6.94 47.42
C GLN A 127 12.75 5.43 47.58
N ILE A 128 11.68 4.84 47.04
CA ILE A 128 11.49 3.40 46.97
C ILE A 128 11.77 2.98 45.54
N SER A 129 12.48 1.88 45.34
CA SER A 129 12.70 1.30 44.04
C SER A 129 12.54 -0.22 44.08
N PHE A 130 12.00 -0.76 43.01
CA PHE A 130 11.78 -2.18 42.80
C PHE A 130 12.62 -2.63 41.61
N LYS A 131 13.45 -3.64 41.84
CA LYS A 131 14.13 -4.43 40.80
C LYS A 131 13.21 -5.55 40.38
N LEU A 132 12.88 -5.62 39.10
CA LEU A 132 12.06 -6.64 38.49
C LEU A 132 12.91 -7.41 37.46
N GLU A 133 13.03 -8.71 37.67
CA GLU A 133 13.80 -9.61 36.82
C GLU A 133 12.88 -10.73 36.34
N PRO A 134 12.43 -10.69 35.07
CA PRO A 134 11.68 -11.76 34.44
C PRO A 134 12.50 -13.05 34.37
N LEU A 135 11.89 -14.17 34.74
CA LEU A 135 12.51 -15.49 34.82
C LEU A 135 12.05 -16.42 33.68
N ASP A 136 11.26 -15.90 32.74
CA ASP A 136 10.67 -16.68 31.63
C ASP A 136 11.60 -16.84 30.41
N GLY A 137 12.81 -16.26 30.46
CA GLY A 137 13.82 -16.36 29.39
C GLY A 137 13.55 -15.48 28.16
N TYR A 138 12.64 -14.52 28.29
CA TYR A 138 12.33 -13.55 27.23
C TYR A 138 12.76 -12.15 27.66
N CYS A 139 13.06 -11.29 26.67
CA CYS A 139 13.40 -9.89 26.88
C CYS A 139 12.31 -8.94 26.37
N GLY A 140 12.48 -7.66 26.68
CA GLY A 140 11.67 -6.55 26.23
C GLY A 140 10.44 -6.30 27.10
N GLY A 141 9.67 -5.31 26.66
CA GLY A 141 8.47 -4.85 27.33
C GLY A 141 8.67 -3.53 28.07
N ASN A 142 7.59 -3.04 28.67
CA ASN A 142 7.59 -1.82 29.46
C ASN A 142 6.85 -2.01 30.77
N ILE A 143 7.31 -1.34 31.81
CA ILE A 143 6.58 -1.26 33.07
C ILE A 143 5.41 -0.31 32.87
N LYS A 144 4.18 -0.81 33.03
CA LYS A 144 2.98 0.01 33.09
C LYS A 144 2.49 0.09 34.53
N THR A 145 1.88 1.22 34.86
CA THR A 145 1.36 1.48 36.20
C THR A 145 -0.09 1.89 36.16
N SER A 146 -0.88 1.40 37.11
CA SER A 146 -2.25 1.86 37.37
C SER A 146 -2.43 2.12 38.86
N ILE A 147 -3.30 3.05 39.21
CA ILE A 147 -3.61 3.41 40.61
C ILE A 147 -5.11 3.17 40.81
N ASP A 148 -5.49 2.53 41.91
CA ASP A 148 -6.89 2.36 42.29
C ASP A 148 -7.41 3.54 43.12
N GLU A 149 -8.72 3.56 43.38
CA GLU A 149 -9.38 4.62 44.17
C GLU A 149 -8.87 4.68 45.61
N ASP A 150 -8.37 3.57 46.14
CA ASP A 150 -7.78 3.45 47.47
C ASP A 150 -6.31 3.94 47.51
N GLY A 151 -5.77 4.44 46.40
CA GLY A 151 -4.39 4.95 46.33
C GLY A 151 -3.31 3.87 46.35
N ASN A 152 -3.65 2.62 45.99
CA ASN A 152 -2.69 1.56 45.78
C ASN A 152 -2.14 1.60 44.35
N LEU A 153 -0.83 1.44 44.24
CA LEU A 153 -0.11 1.37 42.98
C LEU A 153 -0.01 -0.09 42.52
N TYR A 154 -0.35 -0.34 41.27
CA TYR A 154 -0.12 -1.59 40.57
C TYR A 154 0.95 -1.36 39.51
N ILE A 155 1.98 -2.17 39.52
CA ILE A 155 3.04 -2.18 38.51
C ILE A 155 3.05 -3.53 37.81
N ALA A 156 3.27 -3.57 36.51
CA ALA A 156 3.37 -4.82 35.77
C ALA A 156 4.20 -4.64 34.52
N ILE A 157 4.90 -5.71 34.11
CA ILE A 157 5.65 -5.72 32.86
C ILE A 157 4.70 -6.15 31.75
N TYR A 158 4.57 -5.30 30.72
CA TYR A 158 3.79 -5.59 29.52
C TYR A 158 4.72 -5.81 28.34
N ARG A 159 4.55 -6.94 27.67
CA ARG A 159 5.30 -7.37 26.49
C ARG A 159 4.39 -7.51 25.28
N THR A 160 5.04 -7.55 24.12
CA THR A 160 4.45 -7.95 22.85
C THR A 160 4.02 -9.41 22.94
N PHE A 161 3.05 -9.80 22.11
CA PHE A 161 2.58 -11.19 22.10
C PHE A 161 3.65 -12.14 21.55
N ILE A 162 4.33 -11.73 20.49
CA ILE A 162 5.52 -12.43 20.01
C ILE A 162 6.71 -11.89 20.80
N LYS A 163 7.29 -12.76 21.62
CA LYS A 163 8.39 -12.45 22.53
C LYS A 163 9.73 -12.76 21.88
N GLU A 164 10.71 -11.90 22.13
CA GLU A 164 12.10 -12.16 21.78
C GLU A 164 12.79 -12.90 22.94
N ARG A 165 13.62 -13.90 22.61
CA ARG A 165 14.35 -14.69 23.61
C ARG A 165 15.61 -13.97 24.03
N LEU A 166 15.92 -14.03 25.33
CA LEU A 166 17.23 -13.66 25.84
C LEU A 166 18.31 -14.59 25.29
N ARG A 167 19.53 -14.09 25.17
CA ARG A 167 20.72 -14.92 24.92
C ARG A 167 21.05 -15.72 26.20
N GLU A 168 21.75 -16.85 26.05
CA GLU A 168 21.97 -17.82 27.15
C GLU A 168 22.71 -17.24 28.37
N ASP A 169 23.34 -16.07 28.24
CA ASP A 169 24.12 -15.36 29.26
C ASP A 169 23.56 -13.98 29.64
N GLU A 170 22.39 -13.60 29.13
CA GLU A 170 21.77 -12.29 29.38
C GLU A 170 20.56 -12.41 30.30
N ASN A 171 20.47 -11.50 31.27
CA ASN A 171 19.27 -11.30 32.08
C ASN A 171 18.67 -9.92 31.78
N GLU A 172 17.35 -9.84 31.75
CA GLU A 172 16.66 -8.56 31.70
C GLU A 172 16.33 -8.07 33.12
N ILE A 173 16.79 -6.86 33.43
CA ILE A 173 16.47 -6.20 34.69
C ILE A 173 15.77 -4.89 34.39
N MET A 174 14.60 -4.69 34.99
CA MET A 174 13.86 -3.44 34.93
C MET A 174 13.75 -2.84 36.33
N ASN A 175 13.92 -1.53 36.45
CA ASN A 175 13.80 -0.83 37.72
C ASN A 175 12.61 0.14 37.68
N TYR A 176 11.75 0.09 38.69
CA TYR A 176 10.70 1.08 38.89
C TYR A 176 10.85 1.72 40.26
N GLY A 177 11.02 3.04 40.28
CA GLY A 177 11.16 3.80 41.51
C GLY A 177 10.26 5.02 41.57
N PHE A 178 9.91 5.41 42.79
CA PHE A 178 9.15 6.62 43.07
C PHE A 178 9.57 7.23 44.40
N ASN A 179 9.26 8.51 44.57
CA ASN A 179 9.45 9.22 45.83
C ASN A 179 8.15 9.16 46.65
N GLN A 180 8.20 8.50 47.81
CA GLN A 180 7.03 8.30 48.68
C GLN A 180 6.48 9.62 49.22
N SER A 181 7.32 10.64 49.45
CA SER A 181 6.84 11.95 49.90
C SER A 181 6.06 12.72 48.83
N ILE A 182 6.25 12.38 47.56
CA ILE A 182 5.57 13.02 46.43
C ILE A 182 4.33 12.24 46.03
N LYS A 183 4.43 10.91 45.94
CA LYS A 183 3.38 10.05 45.39
C LYS A 183 2.46 9.42 46.45
N ASN A 184 2.89 9.36 47.71
CA ASN A 184 2.12 8.93 48.88
C ASN A 184 1.19 7.72 48.65
N TYR A 185 1.71 6.65 48.05
CA TYR A 185 0.93 5.44 47.81
C TYR A 185 0.68 4.68 49.11
N ASN A 186 -0.48 4.03 49.21
CA ASN A 186 -0.86 3.22 50.37
C ASN A 186 -0.22 1.83 50.33
N ALA A 187 -0.16 1.22 49.16
CA ALA A 187 0.54 -0.03 48.91
C ALA A 187 1.01 -0.12 47.47
N VAL A 188 1.97 -1.01 47.21
CA VAL A 188 2.46 -1.33 45.87
C VAL A 188 2.26 -2.81 45.62
N TYR A 189 1.70 -3.15 44.48
CA TYR A 189 1.43 -4.50 44.03
C TYR A 189 2.04 -4.75 42.66
N TYR A 190 2.44 -6.00 42.40
CA TYR A 190 2.77 -6.47 41.06
C TYR A 190 1.59 -7.21 40.44
N GLY A 191 1.17 -6.83 39.24
CA GLY A 191 0.05 -7.46 38.52
C GLY A 191 -1.12 -6.51 38.29
N THR A 192 -2.29 -7.08 37.97
CA THR A 192 -3.55 -6.34 37.78
C THR A 192 -4.43 -6.41 39.03
N PRO A 193 -5.37 -5.46 39.21
CA PRO A 193 -6.40 -5.58 40.24
C PRO A 193 -7.09 -6.95 40.18
N GLY A 194 -7.17 -7.64 41.31
CA GLY A 194 -7.73 -9.00 41.42
C GLY A 194 -6.73 -10.15 41.33
N GLU A 195 -5.58 -9.98 40.66
CA GLU A 195 -4.57 -11.04 40.50
C GLU A 195 -3.15 -10.60 40.91
N ALA A 196 -3.04 -9.66 41.84
CA ALA A 196 -1.76 -9.06 42.17
C ALA A 196 -0.99 -9.77 43.31
N LYS A 197 0.32 -9.48 43.39
CA LYS A 197 1.21 -9.83 44.52
C LYS A 197 1.57 -8.55 45.26
N LEU A 198 1.36 -8.52 46.59
CA LEU A 198 1.79 -7.39 47.41
C LEU A 198 3.32 -7.30 47.44
N LEU A 199 3.86 -6.11 47.14
CA LEU A 199 5.29 -5.84 47.20
C LEU A 199 5.67 -5.00 48.43
N TRP A 200 4.85 -4.01 48.76
CA TRP A 200 5.12 -3.06 49.84
C TRP A 200 3.83 -2.41 50.35
N LYS A 201 3.78 -2.05 51.63
CA LYS A 201 2.73 -1.23 52.23
C LYS A 201 3.31 -0.03 52.97
N ASN A 202 2.57 1.07 53.03
CA ASN A 202 2.96 2.25 53.78
C ASN A 202 3.23 1.89 55.26
N GLY A 203 4.37 2.32 55.77
CA GLY A 203 4.89 1.94 57.09
C GLY A 203 5.78 0.69 57.12
N GLN A 204 5.85 -0.09 56.03
CA GLN A 204 6.78 -1.22 55.92
C GLN A 204 8.20 -0.72 55.59
N THR A 205 9.19 -1.20 56.34
CA THR A 205 10.61 -0.94 56.06
C THR A 205 11.13 -1.86 54.95
N LEU A 206 11.87 -1.29 54.00
CA LEU A 206 12.59 -2.04 52.96
C LEU A 206 14.10 -1.99 53.25
N PRO A 207 14.87 -2.99 52.79
CA PRO A 207 16.32 -2.96 52.90
C PRO A 207 16.90 -1.75 52.15
N LYS A 208 18.05 -1.25 52.59
CA LYS A 208 18.77 -0.20 51.87
C LYS A 208 19.33 -0.76 50.57
N ALA A 209 19.31 0.04 49.52
CA ALA A 209 19.92 -0.34 48.25
C ALA A 209 21.44 -0.49 48.41
N THR A 210 22.00 -1.54 47.82
CA THR A 210 23.45 -1.78 47.68
C THR A 210 23.84 -1.67 46.21
N GLU A 211 25.14 -1.65 45.89
CA GLU A 211 25.61 -1.54 44.50
C GLU A 211 25.07 -2.68 43.61
N ASP A 212 24.85 -3.88 44.17
CA ASP A 212 24.31 -5.05 43.44
C ASP A 212 22.81 -4.95 43.08
N ASN A 213 22.12 -3.92 43.58
CA ASN A 213 20.69 -3.72 43.34
C ASN A 213 20.35 -2.99 42.04
N PHE A 214 21.35 -2.44 41.33
CA PHE A 214 21.16 -1.60 40.14
C PHE A 214 21.88 -2.14 38.91
#